data_AF-A0A968P6V5-F1
#
_entry.id   AF-A0A968P6V5-F1
#
_cell.length_a   1.000
_cell.length_b   1.000
_cell.length_c   1.000
_cell.angle_alpha   90.00
_cell.angle_beta   90.00
_cell.angle_gamma   90.00
#
_symmetry.space_group_name_H-M   'P 1'
#
loop_
_entity.id
_entity.type
_entity.pdbx_description
1 polymer ?
#
loop_
_entity_poly.entity_id
_entity_poly.type
_entity_poly.pdbx_seq_one_letter_code
_entity_poly.pdbx_strand_id
1 'polypeptide(L)'
;MLKKQSPGIRLVVSYADTKEGHLGTIYQATNWLFLGGSAQPYIKVKGKIEHPRSLYDRFGPGGQSIDWLRKNVDPRAERVQMLPKLKYVYCFDKELRRKLEAVAKPYPKRVGSIDSDAPGFQPGEGSASLTSTLQISE
;
A
#
# COMPACT_ATOMS: atom_id res chain seq x y z
N MET A 1 -2.96 -18.13 -18.99
CA MET A 1 -4.14 -17.36 -19.43
C MET A 1 -3.78 -15.92 -19.76
N LEU A 2 -3.31 -15.11 -18.81
CA LEU A 2 -2.95 -13.69 -19.03
C LEU A 2 -1.90 -13.44 -20.14
N LYS A 3 -0.75 -14.13 -20.13
CA LYS A 3 0.25 -14.02 -21.20
C LYS A 3 -0.27 -14.36 -22.60
N LYS A 4 -1.28 -15.23 -22.70
CA LYS A 4 -1.88 -15.61 -23.99
C LYS A 4 -2.82 -14.52 -24.51
N GLN A 5 -3.60 -13.91 -23.62
CA GLN A 5 -4.55 -12.84 -23.96
C GLN A 5 -3.85 -11.49 -24.18
N SER A 6 -2.74 -11.26 -23.49
CA SER A 6 -1.95 -10.03 -23.58
C SER A 6 -0.47 -10.37 -23.74
N PRO A 7 0.01 -10.67 -24.97
CA PRO A 7 1.39 -11.10 -25.22
C PRO A 7 2.47 -10.11 -24.75
N GLY A 8 2.13 -8.81 -24.66
CA GLY A 8 3.03 -7.77 -24.16
C GLY A 8 2.99 -7.53 -22.64
N ILE A 9 2.23 -8.31 -21.87
CA ILE A 9 2.12 -8.07 -20.43
C ILE A 9 3.43 -8.39 -19.71
N ARG A 10 3.99 -7.39 -19.03
CA ARG A 10 5.25 -7.52 -18.29
C ARG A 10 5.06 -7.64 -16.79
N LEU A 11 4.02 -7.01 -16.26
CA LEU A 11 3.68 -7.01 -14.84
C LEU A 11 2.19 -6.77 -14.62
N VAL A 12 1.71 -7.12 -13.43
CA VAL A 12 0.41 -6.72 -12.88
C VAL A 12 0.66 -6.01 -11.56
N VAL A 13 0.01 -4.86 -11.37
CA VAL A 13 -0.04 -4.15 -10.09
C VAL A 13 -1.38 -4.46 -9.45
N SER A 14 -1.36 -4.77 -8.17
CA SER A 14 -2.57 -4.85 -7.35
C SER A 14 -2.35 -4.12 -6.03
N TYR A 15 -3.46 -3.73 -5.39
CA TYR A 15 -3.45 -3.00 -4.14
C TYR A 15 -4.26 -3.75 -3.07
N ALA A 16 -3.73 -3.82 -1.84
CA ALA A 16 -4.49 -4.25 -0.68
C ALA A 16 -5.03 -3.02 0.08
N ASP A 17 -6.30 -3.07 0.47
CA ASP A 17 -6.97 -1.96 1.16
C ASP A 17 -6.86 -2.09 2.67
N THR A 18 -5.95 -1.31 3.27
CA THR A 18 -5.70 -1.35 4.72
C THR A 18 -6.89 -0.83 5.53
N LYS A 19 -7.77 -0.03 4.94
CA LYS A 19 -9.01 0.40 5.59
C LYS A 19 -9.89 -0.78 5.99
N GLU A 20 -9.87 -1.84 5.18
CA GLU A 20 -10.62 -3.08 5.42
C GLU A 20 -9.75 -4.14 6.13
N GLY A 21 -8.59 -3.75 6.69
CA GLY A 21 -7.66 -4.67 7.35
C GLY A 21 -6.87 -5.58 6.39
N HIS A 22 -6.92 -5.33 5.07
CA HIS A 22 -6.22 -6.16 4.09
C HIS A 22 -4.73 -5.81 4.03
N LEU A 23 -3.90 -6.73 4.54
CA LEU A 23 -2.44 -6.65 4.43
C LEU A 23 -1.88 -7.36 3.18
N GLY A 24 -2.74 -7.80 2.26
CA GLY A 24 -2.30 -8.46 1.03
C GLY A 24 -1.75 -9.87 1.24
N THR A 25 -2.22 -10.60 2.24
CA THR A 25 -1.75 -11.97 2.57
C THR A 25 -1.76 -12.92 1.37
N ILE A 26 -2.76 -12.83 0.48
CA ILE A 26 -2.80 -13.63 -0.76
C ILE A 26 -1.65 -13.31 -1.72
N TYR A 27 -1.23 -12.04 -1.79
CA TYR A 27 -0.11 -11.60 -2.62
C TYR A 27 1.21 -12.10 -2.05
N GLN A 28 1.35 -12.06 -0.72
CA GLN A 28 2.51 -12.58 0.00
C GLN A 28 2.65 -14.10 -0.22
N ALA A 29 1.56 -14.85 -0.06
CA ALA A 29 1.53 -16.31 -0.27
C ALA A 29 1.82 -16.73 -1.72
N THR A 30 1.58 -15.85 -2.69
CA THR A 30 1.80 -16.12 -4.13
C THR A 30 3.05 -15.42 -4.69
N ASN A 31 3.99 -15.03 -3.82
CA ASN A 31 5.31 -14.48 -4.18
C ASN A 31 5.25 -13.21 -5.06
N TRP A 32 4.28 -12.33 -4.77
CA TRP A 32 4.24 -10.97 -5.34
C TRP A 32 5.22 -10.07 -4.60
N LEU A 33 5.88 -9.16 -5.32
CA LEU A 33 6.78 -8.20 -4.69
C LEU A 33 5.96 -7.10 -4.01
N PHE A 34 6.31 -6.77 -2.76
CA PHE A 34 5.71 -5.65 -2.04
C PHE A 34 6.57 -4.40 -2.23
N LEU A 35 5.96 -3.31 -2.68
CA LEU A 35 6.67 -2.05 -2.97
C LEU A 35 6.37 -0.94 -1.96
N GLY A 36 5.70 -1.26 -0.85
CA GLY A 36 5.27 -0.27 0.15
C GLY A 36 3.83 0.18 -0.01
N GLY A 37 3.41 1.09 0.87
CA GLY A 37 2.10 1.71 0.85
C GLY A 37 2.16 3.18 0.44
N SER A 38 1.10 3.67 -0.20
CA SER A 38 0.88 5.09 -0.42
C SER A 38 -0.55 5.43 -0.07
N ALA A 39 -0.73 6.50 0.68
CA ALA A 39 -2.04 7.06 0.93
C ALA A 39 -2.28 8.23 -0.03
N GLN A 40 -3.46 8.26 -0.64
CA GLN A 40 -3.90 9.42 -1.40
C GLN A 40 -4.65 10.37 -0.46
N PRO A 41 -4.38 11.68 -0.52
CA PRO A 41 -5.13 12.64 0.29
C PRO A 41 -6.56 12.71 -0.25
N TYR A 42 -7.53 12.57 0.65
CA TYR A 42 -8.93 12.87 0.36
C TYR A 42 -9.25 14.26 0.88
N ILE A 43 -10.36 14.83 0.42
CA ILE A 43 -10.80 16.13 0.88
C ILE A 43 -12.23 15.98 1.40
N LYS A 44 -12.45 16.46 2.62
CA LYS A 44 -13.79 16.55 3.18
C LYS A 44 -14.41 17.88 2.78
N VAL A 45 -15.54 17.83 2.09
CA VAL A 45 -16.32 18.98 1.64
C VAL A 45 -17.77 18.77 2.05
N LYS A 46 -18.37 19.73 2.75
CA LYS A 46 -19.74 19.68 3.29
C LYS A 46 -20.02 18.40 4.08
N GLY A 47 -19.04 17.99 4.89
CA GLY A 47 -19.11 16.78 5.71
C GLY A 47 -18.87 15.46 4.97
N LYS A 48 -18.69 15.47 3.64
CA LYS A 48 -18.44 14.25 2.84
C LYS A 48 -16.96 14.14 2.48
N ILE A 49 -16.37 12.97 2.69
CA ILE A 49 -14.99 12.67 2.30
C ILE A 49 -14.99 12.22 0.84
N GLU A 50 -14.34 12.99 -0.04
CA GLU A 50 -14.37 12.77 -1.49
C GLU A 50 -12.96 12.71 -2.08
N HIS A 51 -12.81 11.96 -3.17
CA HIS A 51 -11.55 11.90 -3.90
C HIS A 51 -11.31 13.22 -4.64
N PRO A 52 -10.07 13.76 -4.67
CA PRO A 52 -9.78 15.03 -5.34
C PRO A 52 -10.25 15.07 -6.81
N ARG A 53 -10.15 13.94 -7.52
CA ARG A 53 -10.66 13.82 -8.90
C ARG A 53 -12.15 14.13 -9.01
N SER A 54 -12.98 13.61 -8.09
CA SER A 54 -14.42 13.88 -8.09
C SER A 54 -14.72 15.36 -7.84
N LEU A 55 -13.92 16.02 -7.01
CA LEU A 55 -14.05 17.45 -6.76
C LEU A 55 -13.61 18.28 -7.97
N TYR A 56 -12.56 17.86 -8.68
CA TYR A 56 -12.17 18.47 -9.95
C TYR A 56 -13.26 18.33 -11.02
N ASP A 57 -13.84 17.14 -11.16
CA ASP A 57 -14.89 16.90 -12.15
C ASP A 57 -16.15 17.74 -11.82
N ARG A 58 -16.40 18.01 -10.53
CA ARG A 58 -17.56 18.81 -10.09
C ARG A 58 -17.31 20.33 -10.14
N PHE A 59 -16.12 20.80 -9.80
CA PHE A 59 -15.83 22.22 -9.58
C PHE A 59 -14.81 22.81 -10.56
N GLY A 60 -14.20 21.99 -11.41
CA GLY A 60 -13.23 22.42 -12.41
C GLY A 60 -11.86 22.80 -11.83
N PRO A 61 -11.11 23.67 -12.53
CA PRO A 61 -9.81 24.18 -12.07
C PRO A 61 -9.93 24.79 -10.67
N GLY A 62 -9.07 24.34 -9.75
CA GLY A 62 -9.11 24.77 -8.35
C GLY A 62 -9.99 23.87 -7.45
N GLY A 63 -10.84 23.00 -8.01
CA GLY A 63 -11.67 22.06 -7.25
C GLY A 63 -10.92 21.06 -6.37
N GLN A 64 -9.60 20.94 -6.54
CA GLN A 64 -8.73 20.11 -5.70
C GLN A 64 -7.94 20.92 -4.66
N SER A 65 -8.03 22.25 -4.71
CA SER A 65 -7.34 23.14 -3.78
C SER A 65 -8.21 23.39 -2.55
N ILE A 66 -7.65 23.16 -1.37
CA ILE A 66 -8.33 23.47 -0.11
C ILE A 66 -8.68 24.94 -0.01
N ASP A 67 -7.76 25.84 -0.37
CA ASP A 67 -8.00 27.28 -0.25
C ASP A 67 -9.12 27.73 -1.19
N TRP A 68 -9.14 27.18 -2.41
CA TRP A 68 -10.21 27.45 -3.36
C TRP A 68 -11.55 26.89 -2.86
N LEU A 69 -11.57 25.66 -2.34
CA LEU A 69 -12.78 25.04 -1.78
C LEU A 69 -13.31 25.81 -0.57
N ARG A 70 -12.43 26.27 0.33
CA ARG A 70 -12.80 27.10 1.48
C ARG A 70 -13.43 28.42 1.09
N LYS A 71 -12.89 29.06 0.05
CA LYS A 71 -13.39 30.34 -0.44
C LYS A 71 -14.70 30.23 -1.22
N ASN A 72 -14.88 29.16 -2.01
CA ASN A 72 -15.95 29.10 -3.02
C ASN A 72 -17.04 28.05 -2.72
N VAL A 73 -16.77 27.03 -1.89
CA VAL A 73 -17.66 25.85 -1.75
C VAL A 73 -18.04 25.55 -0.31
N ASP A 74 -17.06 25.40 0.57
CA ASP A 74 -17.24 25.05 1.97
C ASP A 74 -16.07 25.60 2.82
N PRO A 75 -16.28 26.64 3.64
CA PRO A 75 -15.27 27.21 4.53
C PRO A 75 -14.61 26.20 5.48
N ARG A 76 -15.26 25.06 5.73
CA ARG A 76 -14.75 23.99 6.60
C ARG A 76 -14.05 22.87 5.83
N ALA A 77 -13.78 23.04 4.54
CA ALA A 77 -13.09 22.02 3.75
C ALA A 77 -11.71 21.68 4.35
N GLU A 78 -11.39 20.40 4.45
CA GLU A 78 -10.16 19.91 5.07
C GLU A 78 -9.58 18.71 4.32
N ARG A 79 -8.24 18.58 4.35
CA ARG A 79 -7.58 17.36 3.88
C ARG A 79 -7.75 16.27 4.91
N VAL A 80 -8.13 15.09 4.44
CA VAL A 80 -8.24 13.89 5.24
C VAL A 80 -7.15 12.92 4.80
N GLN A 81 -6.29 12.56 5.76
CA GLN A 81 -5.28 11.54 5.55
C GLN A 81 -5.96 10.17 5.63
N MET A 82 -5.96 9.44 4.52
CA MET A 82 -6.48 8.07 4.47
C MET A 82 -5.40 7.06 4.86
N LEU A 83 -5.84 5.87 5.28
CA LEU A 83 -4.95 4.73 5.44
C LEU A 83 -4.31 4.35 4.09
N PRO A 84 -3.03 3.94 4.07
CA PRO A 84 -2.30 3.69 2.82
C PRO A 84 -2.77 2.41 2.14
N LYS A 85 -2.93 2.43 0.82
CA LYS A 85 -3.10 1.19 0.05
C LYS A 85 -1.74 0.56 -0.20
N LEU A 86 -1.63 -0.74 0.07
CA LEU A 86 -0.38 -1.49 -0.05
C LEU A 86 -0.20 -2.00 -1.46
N LYS A 87 0.92 -1.64 -2.10
CA LYS A 87 1.18 -1.94 -3.51
C LYS A 87 1.94 -3.25 -3.67
N TYR A 88 1.38 -4.16 -4.46
CA TYR A 88 1.96 -5.44 -4.82
C TYR A 88 2.14 -5.55 -6.32
N VAL A 89 3.23 -6.19 -6.74
CA VAL A 89 3.54 -6.39 -8.17
C VAL A 89 3.86 -7.85 -8.45
N TYR A 90 3.16 -8.42 -9.44
CA TYR A 90 3.51 -9.69 -10.04
C TYR A 90 4.21 -9.46 -11.37
N CYS A 91 5.42 -9.97 -11.51
CA CYS A 91 6.22 -9.79 -12.73
C CYS A 91 6.20 -11.06 -13.58
N PHE A 92 5.96 -10.87 -14.88
CA PHE A 92 6.02 -11.90 -15.90
C PHE A 92 7.37 -11.92 -16.64
N ASP A 93 8.11 -10.83 -16.53
CA ASP A 93 9.43 -10.55 -17.08
C ASP A 93 10.49 -10.70 -15.97
N LYS A 94 11.48 -11.58 -16.21
CA LYS A 94 12.53 -11.92 -15.24
C LYS A 94 13.49 -10.76 -14.99
N GLU A 95 13.84 -9.99 -16.02
CA GLU A 95 14.76 -8.86 -15.88
C GLU A 95 14.12 -7.74 -15.06
N LEU A 96 12.84 -7.48 -15.33
CA LEU A 96 12.08 -6.50 -14.57
C LEU A 96 11.88 -6.95 -13.13
N ARG A 97 11.62 -8.25 -12.90
CA ARG A 97 11.52 -8.81 -11.55
C ARG A 97 12.78 -8.54 -10.74
N ARG A 98 13.97 -8.81 -11.30
CA ARG A 98 15.26 -8.56 -10.63
C ARG A 98 15.46 -7.09 -10.26
N LYS A 99 15.05 -6.16 -11.13
CA LYS A 99 15.10 -4.71 -10.83
C LYS A 99 14.16 -4.33 -9.68
N LEU A 100 12.97 -4.92 -9.65
CA LEU A 100 11.96 -4.62 -8.63
C LEU A 100 12.27 -5.29 -7.29
N GLU A 101 12.92 -6.45 -7.27
CA GLU A 101 13.40 -7.11 -6.04
C GLU A 101 14.39 -6.22 -5.29
N ALA A 102 15.24 -5.47 -5.98
CA ALA A 102 16.19 -4.53 -5.36
C ALA A 102 15.51 -3.36 -4.61
N VAL A 103 14.27 -3.03 -4.95
CA VAL A 103 13.48 -1.97 -4.29
C VAL A 103 12.29 -2.51 -3.49
N ALA A 104 12.13 -3.84 -3.48
CA ALA A 104 11.06 -4.49 -2.76
C ALA A 104 11.28 -4.34 -1.25
N LYS A 105 10.18 -4.14 -0.53
CA LYS A 105 10.18 -3.99 0.92
C LYS A 105 9.76 -5.31 1.59
N PRO A 106 10.18 -5.56 2.84
CA PRO A 106 9.68 -6.68 3.63
C PRO A 106 8.15 -6.64 3.74
N TYR A 107 7.52 -7.81 3.74
CA TYR A 107 6.07 -7.89 3.86
C TYR A 107 5.57 -7.36 5.20
N PRO A 108 4.40 -6.68 5.22
CA PRO A 108 3.79 -6.22 6.46
C PRO A 108 3.30 -7.43 7.28
N LYS A 109 3.64 -7.43 8.57
CA LYS A 109 3.15 -8.42 9.55
C LYS A 109 1.86 -7.92 10.20
N ARG A 110 1.02 -8.85 10.66
CA ARG A 110 -0.14 -8.51 11.51
C ARG A 110 0.35 -8.20 12.92
N VAL A 111 -0.13 -7.10 13.49
CA VAL A 111 0.04 -6.83 14.92
C VAL A 111 -0.77 -7.89 15.67
N GLY A 112 -0.09 -8.79 16.38
CA GLY A 112 -0.69 -9.96 17.03
C GLY A 112 -0.17 -11.31 16.56
N SER A 113 0.76 -11.38 15.59
CA SER A 113 1.60 -12.58 15.47
C SER A 113 2.56 -12.60 16.67
N ILE A 114 2.11 -13.17 17.77
CA ILE A 114 3.02 -13.75 18.75
C ILE A 114 3.85 -14.74 17.92
N ASP A 115 5.17 -14.59 17.92
CA ASP A 115 6.04 -15.62 17.39
C ASP A 115 5.74 -16.87 18.22
N SER A 116 4.86 -17.73 17.71
CA SER A 116 4.74 -19.08 18.20
C SER A 116 6.03 -19.74 17.78
N ASP A 117 7.04 -19.66 18.65
CA ASP A 117 8.17 -20.58 18.67
C ASP A 117 7.57 -21.99 18.72
N ALA A 118 7.30 -22.55 17.55
CA ALA A 118 7.19 -23.99 17.42
C ALA A 118 8.57 -24.52 17.82
N PRO A 119 8.68 -25.38 18.85
CA PRO A 119 9.99 -25.90 19.25
C PRO A 119 10.55 -26.69 18.07
N GLY A 120 11.52 -26.08 17.39
CA GLY A 120 12.30 -26.71 16.35
C GLY A 120 13.17 -27.77 16.99
N PHE A 121 12.76 -29.04 16.87
CA PHE A 121 13.66 -30.15 17.13
C PHE A 121 14.60 -30.28 15.92
N GLN A 122 15.78 -29.64 15.97
CA GLN A 122 17.03 -30.04 15.29
C GLN A 122 18.22 -29.32 15.96
N PRO A 123 19.32 -30.01 16.30
CA PRO A 123 20.54 -29.38 16.82
C PRO A 123 21.42 -28.92 15.66
N GLY A 124 21.94 -27.68 15.71
CA GLY A 124 22.95 -27.23 14.76
C GLY A 124 23.16 -25.72 14.81
N GLU A 125 24.32 -25.33 15.34
CA GLU A 125 24.82 -23.97 15.55
C GLU A 125 24.78 -23.07 14.29
N GLY A 126 24.49 -21.78 14.50
CA GLY A 126 24.59 -20.77 13.46
C GLY A 126 24.18 -19.37 13.95
N SER A 127 25.11 -18.71 14.63
CA SER A 127 24.98 -17.33 15.14
C SER A 127 24.75 -16.31 14.01
N ALA A 128 23.74 -15.44 14.15
CA ALA A 128 23.72 -14.11 13.52
C ALA A 128 22.70 -13.16 14.18
N SER A 129 23.23 -12.29 15.05
CA SER A 129 22.80 -10.93 15.44
C SER A 129 21.32 -10.51 15.32
N LEU A 130 20.69 -10.28 16.47
CA LEU A 130 19.40 -9.60 16.63
C LEU A 130 19.55 -8.10 16.34
N THR A 131 18.72 -7.54 15.46
CA THR A 131 18.64 -6.08 15.24
C THR A 131 17.31 -5.53 15.75
N SER A 132 17.44 -4.46 16.53
CA SER A 132 16.46 -3.81 17.41
C SER A 132 15.19 -3.28 16.73
N THR A 133 14.09 -3.41 17.48
CA THR A 133 12.71 -2.97 17.23
C THR A 133 12.60 -1.44 17.12
N LEU A 134 11.94 -0.94 16.06
CA LEU A 134 11.48 0.44 15.96
C LEU A 134 10.06 0.55 16.55
N GLN A 135 9.94 1.21 17.71
CA GLN A 135 8.66 1.64 18.26
C GLN A 135 8.13 2.87 17.50
N ILE A 136 6.84 2.85 17.17
CA ILE A 136 6.10 4.03 16.75
C ILE A 136 5.29 4.45 17.97
N SER A 137 5.64 5.60 18.57
CA SER A 137 4.84 6.24 19.61
C SER A 137 3.66 7.01 18.99
N GLU A 138 2.56 7.03 19.74
CA GLU A 138 1.27 7.68 19.42
C GLU A 138 1.37 9.19 19.16
#